data_AF-A0A9E7A788-F1
#
_entry.id   AF-A0A9E7A788-F1
#
_cell.length_a   1.000
_cell.length_b   1.000
_cell.length_c   1.000
_cell.angle_alpha   90.00
_cell.angle_beta   90.00
_cell.angle_gamma   90.00
#
_symmetry.space_group_name_H-M   'P 1'
#
loop_
_entity.id
_entity.type
_entity.pdbx_description
1 polymer ?
#
loop_
_entity_poly.entity_id
_entity_poly.type
_entity_poly.pdbx_seq_one_letter_code
_entity_poly.pdbx_strand_id
1 'polypeptide(L)' 'MILHRSLQVLGGLALLSCLHLAWGATPWGGEGWSRARMLYAGAGGVSSLALIAIGGLGITLRRQQETLARIEAALRRG' A
#
# COMPACT_ATOMS: atom_id res chain seq x y z
N MET A 1 11.91 -6.22 -8.21
CA MET A 1 11.19 -4.96 -8.48
C MET A 1 9.72 -5.18 -8.80
N ILE A 2 9.39 -6.17 -9.65
CA ILE A 2 8.01 -6.45 -10.07
C ILE A 2 7.09 -6.71 -8.87
N LEU A 3 7.45 -7.61 -7.95
CA LEU A 3 6.62 -7.96 -6.79
C LEU A 3 6.21 -6.74 -5.91
N HIS A 4 7.16 -5.89 -5.53
CA HIS A 4 6.86 -4.73 -4.69
C HIS A 4 6.01 -3.68 -5.39
N ARG A 5 6.24 -3.48 -6.71
CA ARG A 5 5.38 -2.62 -7.53
C ARG A 5 3.98 -3.22 -7.67
N SER A 6 3.86 -4.52 -7.89
CA SER A 6 2.58 -5.23 -7.94
C SER A 6 1.81 -5.07 -6.63
N LEU A 7 2.47 -5.20 -5.48
CA LEU A 7 1.84 -4.98 -4.16
C LEU A 7 1.34 -3.55 -3.98
N GLN A 8 2.11 -2.54 -4.42
CA GLN A 8 1.68 -1.14 -4.36
C GLN A 8 0.50 -0.85 -5.29
N VAL A 9 0.51 -1.39 -6.51
CA VAL A 9 -0.58 -1.23 -7.48
C VAL A 9 -1.84 -1.92 -6.98
N LEU A 10 -1.75 -3.16 -6.52
CA LEU A 10 -2.87 -3.90 -5.94
C LEU A 10 -3.40 -3.20 -4.69
N GLY A 11 -2.52 -2.75 -3.79
CA GLY A 11 -2.90 -2.00 -2.60
C GLY A 11 -3.59 -0.67 -2.96
N GLY A 12 -3.10 0.06 -3.97
CA GLY A 12 -3.72 1.29 -4.46
C GLY A 12 -5.11 1.06 -5.06
N LEU A 13 -5.26 0.05 -5.91
CA LEU A 13 -6.56 -0.33 -6.50
C LEU A 13 -7.56 -0.78 -5.44
N ALA A 14 -7.10 -1.55 -4.44
CA ALA A 14 -7.92 -1.97 -3.31
C ALA A 14 -8.35 -0.78 -2.46
N LEU A 15 -7.46 0.19 -2.21
CA LEU A 15 -7.77 1.42 -1.48
C LEU A 15 -8.84 2.24 -2.21
N LEU A 16 -8.71 2.42 -3.53
CA LEU A 16 -9.69 3.12 -4.36
C LEU A 16 -11.06 2.42 -4.33
N SER A 17 -11.08 1.09 -4.38
CA SER A 17 -12.30 0.30 -4.24
C SER A 17 -12.95 0.49 -2.87
N CYS A 18 -12.16 0.55 -1.80
CA CYS A 18 -12.65 0.81 -0.44
C CYS A 18 -13.19 2.24 -0.29
N LEU A 19 -12.53 3.23 -0.89
CA LEU A 19 -13.00 4.62 -0.96
C LEU A 19 -14.33 4.72 -1.70
N HIS A 20 -14.48 4.03 -2.83
CA HIS A 20 -15.73 4.00 -3.57
C HIS A 20 -16.87 3.35 -2.77
N LEU A 21 -16.58 2.24 -2.09
CA LEU A 21 -17.52 1.57 -1.18
C LEU A 21 -17.93 2.47 0.00
N ALA A 22 -16.97 3.19 0.59
CA ALA A 22 -17.23 4.14 1.67
C ALA A 22 -18.10 5.31 1.18
N TRP A 23 -17.81 5.85 -0.01
CA TRP A 23 -18.62 6.89 -0.63
C TRP A 23 -20.06 6.45 -0.85
N GLY A 24 -20.25 5.24 -1.41
CA GLY A 24 -21.57 4.63 -1.59
C GLY A 24 -22.29 4.25 -0.30
N ALA A 25 -21.61 4.29 0.86
CA ALA A 25 -22.22 4.10 2.17
C ALA A 25 -22.65 5.43 2.83
N THR A 26 -22.34 6.58 2.20
CA THR A 26 -22.75 7.92 2.67
C THR A 26 -24.04 8.38 1.99
N PRO A 27 -24.84 9.23 2.67
CA PRO A 27 -26.06 9.79 2.08
C PRO A 27 -25.81 10.73 0.89
N TRP A 28 -24.56 11.17 0.66
CA TRP A 28 -24.19 11.97 -0.51
C TRP A 28 -23.82 11.13 -1.73
N GLY A 29 -23.51 9.84 -1.54
CA GLY A 29 -22.93 9.00 -2.58
C GLY A 29 -23.69 7.70 -2.88
N GLY A 30 -24.75 7.37 -2.16
CA GLY A 30 -25.50 6.12 -2.34
C GLY A 30 -26.95 6.20 -1.87
N GLU A 31 -27.68 5.08 -2.03
CA GLU A 31 -29.13 4.98 -1.75
C GLU A 31 -29.53 5.12 -0.26
N GLY A 32 -28.56 5.29 0.64
CA GLY A 32 -28.80 5.52 2.06
C GLY A 32 -27.55 5.31 2.91
N TRP A 33 -27.56 5.85 4.14
CA TRP A 33 -26.45 5.67 5.08
C TRP A 33 -26.40 4.22 5.60
N SER A 34 -25.25 3.55 5.47
CA SER A 34 -25.04 2.19 5.98
C SER A 34 -23.76 2.07 6.80
N ARG A 35 -23.90 2.02 8.13
CA ARG A 35 -22.77 1.87 9.06
C ARG A 35 -21.98 0.58 8.84
N ALA A 36 -22.66 -0.52 8.49
CA ALA A 36 -22.01 -1.81 8.23
C ALA A 36 -21.09 -1.76 6.99
N ARG A 37 -21.55 -1.17 5.88
CA ARG A 37 -20.72 -0.98 4.68
C ARG A 37 -19.53 -0.07 4.95
N MET A 38 -19.73 0.99 5.74
CA MET A 38 -18.67 1.91 6.16
C MET A 38 -17.57 1.19 6.97
N LEU A 39 -17.95 0.33 7.93
CA LEU A 39 -17.01 -0.45 8.73
C LEU A 39 -16.24 -1.48 7.87
N TYR A 40 -16.94 -2.14 6.95
CA TYR A 40 -16.32 -3.08 6.01
C TYR A 40 -15.31 -2.38 5.09
N ALA A 41 -15.67 -1.21 4.54
CA ALA A 41 -14.76 -0.40 3.74
C ALA A 41 -13.53 0.06 4.55
N GLY A 42 -13.70 0.40 5.83
CA GLY A 42 -12.60 0.72 6.74
C GLY A 42 -11.64 -0.45 6.96
N ALA A 43 -12.17 -1.65 7.24
CA ALA A 43 -11.34 -2.85 7.42
C ALA A 43 -10.53 -3.20 6.15
N GLY A 44 -11.17 -3.10 4.97
CA GLY A 44 -10.48 -3.24 3.68
C GLY A 44 -9.45 -2.15 3.42
N GLY A 45 -9.74 -0.91 3.84
CA GLY A 45 -8.85 0.26 3.74
C GLY A 45 -7.54 0.08 4.52
N VAL A 46 -7.60 -0.40 5.75
CA VAL A 46 -6.40 -0.65 6.57
C VAL A 46 -5.51 -1.73 5.92
N SER A 47 -6.13 -2.80 5.44
CA SER A 47 -5.41 -3.91 4.79
C SER A 47 -4.74 -3.46 3.49
N SER A 48 -5.39 -2.60 2.71
CA SER A 48 -4.83 -2.04 1.48
C SER A 48 -3.68 -1.06 1.75
N LEU A 49 -3.78 -0.21 2.77
CA LEU A 49 -2.67 0.62 3.23
C LEU A 49 -1.46 -0.21 3.67
N ALA A 50 -1.68 -1.32 4.38
CA ALA A 50 -0.62 -2.22 4.80
C ALA A 50 0.13 -2.83 3.59
N LEU A 51 -0.59 -3.23 2.54
CA LEU A 51 0.02 -3.74 1.30
C LEU A 51 0.90 -2.70 0.60
N ILE A 52 0.45 -1.44 0.53
CA ILE A 52 1.22 -0.33 -0.02
C ILE A 52 2.49 -0.10 0.81
N ALA A 53 2.37 -0.07 2.14
CA ALA A 53 3.48 0.15 3.06
C ALA A 53 4.54 -0.98 2.95
N ILE A 54 4.12 -2.24 2.92
CA ILE A 54 5.01 -3.40 2.74
C ILE A 54 5.75 -3.32 1.40
N GLY A 55 5.03 -2.96 0.33
CA GLY A 55 5.64 -2.73 -0.98
C GLY A 55 6.71 -1.64 -0.94
N GLY A 56 6.44 -0.52 -0.25
CA GLY A 56 7.39 0.58 -0.07
C GLY A 56 8.63 0.18 0.74
N LEU A 57 8.43 -0.47 1.88
CA LEU A 57 9.52 -0.95 2.74
C LEU A 57 10.46 -1.91 2.00
N GLY A 58 9.90 -2.83 1.21
CA GLY A 58 10.72 -3.76 0.41
C GLY A 58 11.61 -3.06 -0.62
N ILE A 59 11.14 -1.96 -1.23
CA ILE A 59 11.96 -1.15 -2.16
C ILE A 59 13.08 -0.44 -1.40
N THR A 60 12.77 0.16 -0.25
CA THR A 60 13.75 0.88 0.57
C THR A 60 14.85 -0.06 1.09
N LEU A 61 14.48 -1.25 1.57
CA LEU A 61 15.43 -2.26 2.03
C LEU A 61 16.40 -2.69 0.93
N ARG A 62 15.90 -2.92 -0.30
CA ARG A 62 16.77 -3.24 -1.45
C ARG A 62 17.76 -2.12 -1.76
N ARG A 63 17.31 -0.86 -1.75
CA ARG A 63 18.20 0.30 -1.98
C ARG A 63 19.27 0.42 -0.90
N GLN A 64 18.93 0.12 0.35
CA GLN A 64 19.91 0.11 1.44
C GLN A 64 20.93 -1.01 1.27
N GLN A 65 20.51 -2.22 0.90
CA GLN A 65 21.42 -3.33 0.61
C GLN A 65 22.39 -3.00 -0.52
N GLU A 66 21.91 -2.38 -1.61
CA GLU A 66 22.77 -1.92 -2.71
C GLU A 66 23.77 -0.85 -2.26
N THR A 67 23.34 0.06 -1.37
CA THR A 67 24.23 1.11 -0.83
C THR A 67 25.32 0.52 0.05
N LEU A 68 24.96 -0.42 0.94
CA LEU A 68 25.92 -1.13 1.78
C LEU A 68 26.93 -1.93 0.94
N ALA A 69 26.46 -2.66 -0.08
CA ALA A 69 27.33 -3.40 -0.97
C ALA A 69 28.35 -2.50 -1.70
N ARG A 70 27.95 -1.29 -2.09
CA ARG A 70 28.86 -0.29 -2.69
C ARG A 70 29.90 0.21 -1.71
N ILE A 71 29.51 0.46 -0.47
CA ILE A 71 30.42 0.91 0.60
C ILE A 71 31.43 -0.19 0.91
N GLU A 72 30.98 -1.43 1.09
CA GLU A 72 31.87 -2.59 1.30
C GLU A 72 32.85 -2.76 0.14
N ALA A 73 32.39 -2.63 -1.10
CA ALA A 73 33.24 -2.72 -2.29
C ALA A 73 34.24 -1.56 -2.41
N ALA A 74 33.94 -0.39 -1.85
CA ALA A 74 34.88 0.73 -1.78
C ALA A 74 35.93 0.50 -0.69
N LEU A 75 35.50 0.05 0.50
CA LEU A 75 36.39 -0.29 1.61
C LEU A 75 37.35 -1.43 1.29
N ARG A 76 36.94 -2.42 0.49
CA ARG A 76 37.82 -3.52 0.06
C ARG A 76 38.85 -3.13 -1.01
N ARG A 77 38.70 -1.96 -1.63
CA ARG A 77 39.58 -1.46 -2.71
C ARG A 77 40.56 -0.37 -2.27
N GLY A 78 40.33 0.22 -1.09
CA GLY A 78 41.28 1.15 -0.45
C GLY A 78 42.13 0.41 0.57
#